data_AF-A0A7V3HIB8-F1
#
_entry.id   AF-A0A7V3HIB8-F1
#
_cell.length_a   1.000
_cell.length_b   1.000
_cell.length_c   1.000
_cell.angle_alpha   90.00
_cell.angle_beta   90.00
_cell.angle_gamma   90.00
#
_symmetry.space_group_name_H-M   'P 1'
#
loop_
_entity.id
_entity.type
_entity.pdbx_description
1 polymer ?
#
loop_
_entity_poly.entity_id
_entity_poly.type
_entity_poly.pdbx_seq_one_letter_code
_entity_poly.pdbx_strand_id
1 'polypeptide(L)'
;MSSREEILRRAVESLMEDERLRSNLTDYEAEVVLNWANSWLEKKILSAPEEKAEEIASKEKERVRNLLISLNNMLLYSRSPTLSMAVGLVEKHLNEGVPFSTKEILEWVTELAGIIWERRSGS
;
A
#
# COMPACT_ATOMS: atom_id res chain seq x y z
N MET A 1 -15.30 -7.31 21.80
CA MET A 1 -14.14 -7.19 20.90
C MET A 1 -14.65 -7.49 19.51
N SER A 2 -14.28 -6.67 18.52
CA SER A 2 -14.66 -6.92 17.13
C SER A 2 -13.91 -8.15 16.62
N SER A 3 -14.49 -8.94 15.71
CA SER A 3 -13.77 -10.07 15.11
C SER A 3 -12.64 -9.56 14.20
N ARG A 4 -11.61 -10.39 13.94
CA ARG A 4 -10.53 -10.03 12.99
C ARG A 4 -11.06 -9.65 11.61
N GLU A 5 -12.11 -10.34 11.15
CA GLU A 5 -12.78 -10.05 9.89
C GLU A 5 -13.46 -8.67 9.89
N GLU A 6 -14.10 -8.30 11.00
CA GLU A 6 -14.72 -6.98 11.13
C GLU A 6 -13.68 -5.86 11.21
N ILE A 7 -12.55 -6.11 11.87
CA ILE A 7 -11.41 -5.19 11.93
C ILE A 7 -10.82 -4.99 10.54
N LEU A 8 -10.59 -6.09 9.80
CA LEU A 8 -10.10 -6.05 8.41
C LEU A 8 -11.07 -5.27 7.52
N ARG A 9 -12.37 -5.60 7.57
CA ARG A 9 -13.40 -4.93 6.77
C ARG A 9 -13.37 -3.41 6.98
N ARG A 10 -13.36 -2.96 8.23
CA ARG A 10 -13.30 -1.51 8.56
C ARG A 10 -12.01 -0.86 8.08
N ALA A 11 -10.88 -1.56 8.15
CA ALA A 11 -9.61 -1.03 7.69
C ALA A 11 -9.58 -0.86 6.17
N VAL A 12 -10.13 -1.84 5.43
CA VAL A 12 -10.23 -1.83 3.97
C VAL A 12 -11.23 -0.77 3.50
N GLU A 13 -12.43 -0.72 4.08
CA GLU A 13 -13.44 0.31 3.78
C GLU A 13 -12.86 1.71 3.97
N SER A 14 -12.14 1.95 5.07
CA SER A 14 -11.47 3.22 5.34
C SER A 14 -10.39 3.60 4.33
N LEU A 15 -9.72 2.63 3.68
CA LEU A 15 -8.77 2.91 2.60
C LEU A 15 -9.49 3.17 1.29
N MET A 16 -10.55 2.41 1.00
CA MET A 16 -11.35 2.61 -0.19
C MET A 16 -11.98 4.01 -0.17
N GLU A 17 -12.53 4.47 0.94
CA GLU A 17 -13.13 5.81 1.05
C GLU A 17 -12.13 6.98 0.88
N ASP A 18 -10.81 6.73 0.96
CA ASP A 18 -9.80 7.77 0.77
C ASP A 18 -9.54 8.02 -0.73
N GLU A 19 -10.30 8.95 -1.31
CA GLU A 19 -10.19 9.35 -2.73
C GLU A 19 -8.79 9.79 -3.14
N ARG A 20 -7.98 10.30 -2.20
CA ARG A 20 -6.59 10.71 -2.47
C ARG A 20 -5.69 9.54 -2.84
N LEU A 21 -6.10 8.30 -2.59
CA LEU A 21 -5.33 7.11 -2.97
C LEU A 21 -5.49 6.78 -4.45
N ARG A 22 -6.50 7.35 -5.13
CA ARG A 22 -6.84 7.02 -6.51
C ARG A 22 -6.69 8.19 -7.48
N SER A 23 -6.49 9.41 -6.97
CA SER A 23 -6.64 10.65 -7.74
C SER A 23 -5.74 10.81 -8.98
N ASN A 24 -4.56 10.17 -9.03
CA ASN A 24 -3.68 10.19 -10.22
C ASN A 24 -3.46 8.80 -10.83
N LEU A 25 -4.30 7.83 -10.44
CA LEU A 25 -4.29 6.48 -10.96
C LEU A 25 -5.41 6.32 -11.99
N THR A 26 -5.18 5.53 -13.02
CA THR A 26 -6.29 4.98 -13.82
C THR A 26 -7.13 4.03 -12.98
N ASP A 27 -8.37 3.75 -13.39
CA ASP A 27 -9.25 2.80 -12.67
C ASP A 27 -8.57 1.44 -12.43
N TYR A 28 -7.85 0.94 -13.43
CA TYR A 28 -7.08 -0.30 -13.31
C TYR A 28 -5.92 -0.18 -12.32
N GLU A 29 -5.14 0.90 -12.38
CA GLU A 29 -4.03 1.10 -11.45
C GLU A 29 -4.54 1.24 -10.00
N ALA A 30 -5.66 1.94 -9.81
CA ALA A 30 -6.33 2.04 -8.52
C ALA A 30 -6.82 0.67 -8.03
N GLU A 31 -7.41 -0.14 -8.91
CA GLU A 31 -7.82 -1.51 -8.60
C GLU A 31 -6.64 -2.37 -8.15
N VAL A 32 -5.54 -2.39 -8.91
CA VAL A 32 -4.33 -3.17 -8.57
C VAL A 32 -3.77 -2.73 -7.21
N VAL A 33 -3.66 -1.43 -6.98
CA VAL A 33 -3.13 -0.85 -5.74
C VAL A 33 -4.00 -1.16 -4.53
N LEU A 34 -5.32 -1.02 -4.65
CA LEU A 34 -6.26 -1.28 -3.56
C LEU A 34 -6.41 -2.76 -3.26
N ASN A 35 -6.35 -3.63 -4.27
CA ASN A 35 -6.35 -5.08 -4.08
C ASN A 35 -5.10 -5.53 -3.33
N TRP A 36 -3.93 -5.00 -3.69
CA TRP A 36 -2.70 -5.26 -2.93
C TRP A 36 -2.81 -4.79 -1.47
N ALA A 37 -3.31 -3.57 -1.24
CA ALA A 37 -3.51 -3.03 0.10
C ALA A 37 -4.43 -3.91 0.95
N ASN A 38 -5.52 -4.43 0.34
CA ASN A 38 -6.41 -5.39 0.99
C ASN A 38 -5.67 -6.68 1.36
N SER A 39 -4.97 -7.32 0.41
CA SER A 39 -4.21 -8.55 0.67
C SER A 39 -3.11 -8.36 1.72
N TRP A 40 -2.48 -7.18 1.76
CA TRP A 40 -1.50 -6.85 2.80
C TRP A 40 -2.15 -6.78 4.19
N LEU A 41 -3.25 -6.03 4.31
CA LEU A 41 -3.97 -5.90 5.57
C LEU A 41 -4.52 -7.25 6.04
N GLU A 42 -5.08 -8.05 5.13
CA GLU A 42 -5.55 -9.40 5.41
C GLU A 42 -4.42 -10.25 6.00
N LYS A 43 -3.27 -10.30 5.33
CA LYS A 43 -2.09 -11.05 5.80
C LYS A 43 -1.65 -10.61 7.19
N LYS A 44 -1.59 -9.31 7.46
CA LYS A 44 -1.09 -8.78 8.76
C LYS A 44 -2.12 -8.92 9.89
N ILE A 45 -3.40 -8.67 9.63
CA ILE A 45 -4.47 -8.69 10.64
C ILE A 45 -4.87 -10.13 10.97
N LEU A 46 -4.98 -11.02 9.97
CA LEU A 46 -5.35 -12.41 10.23
C LEU A 46 -4.22 -13.21 10.91
N SER A 47 -2.96 -12.83 10.71
CA SER A 47 -1.82 -13.43 11.42
C SER A 47 -1.51 -12.81 12.78
N ALA A 48 -2.20 -11.74 13.15
CA ALA A 48 -1.98 -11.05 14.42
C ALA A 48 -2.53 -11.86 15.62
N PRO A 49 -1.85 -11.81 16.79
CA PRO A 49 -2.47 -12.20 18.06
C PRO A 49 -3.79 -11.45 18.25
N GLU A 50 -4.81 -12.13 18.80
CA GLU A 50 -6.18 -11.61 18.84
C GLU A 50 -6.28 -10.31 19.63
N GLU A 51 -5.53 -10.24 20.73
CA GLU A 51 -5.41 -9.09 21.61
C GLU A 51 -4.67 -7.90 20.97
N LYS A 52 -3.97 -8.11 19.85
CA LYS A 52 -3.23 -7.07 19.11
C LYS A 52 -3.85 -6.75 17.75
N ALA A 53 -4.92 -7.42 17.35
CA ALA A 53 -5.49 -7.30 16.01
C ALA A 53 -5.91 -5.86 15.68
N GLU A 54 -6.55 -5.15 16.62
CA GLU A 54 -6.96 -3.74 16.42
C GLU A 54 -5.75 -2.79 16.33
N GLU A 55 -4.74 -2.98 17.19
CA GLU A 55 -3.52 -2.18 17.17
C GLU A 55 -2.75 -2.38 15.85
N ILE A 56 -2.60 -3.63 15.42
CA ILE A 56 -1.92 -3.99 14.17
C ILE A 56 -2.71 -3.45 12.97
N ALA A 57 -4.04 -3.60 12.96
CA ALA A 57 -4.87 -3.07 11.89
C ALA A 57 -4.74 -1.55 11.75
N SER A 58 -4.78 -0.81 12.87
CA SER A 58 -4.62 0.65 12.86
C SER A 58 -3.26 1.06 12.29
N LYS A 59 -2.17 0.44 12.79
CA LYS A 59 -0.80 0.73 12.35
C LYS A 59 -0.58 0.37 10.89
N GLU A 60 -0.96 -0.84 10.47
CA GLU A 60 -0.76 -1.29 9.09
C GLU A 60 -1.62 -0.50 8.12
N LYS A 61 -2.86 -0.12 8.49
CA LYS A 61 -3.70 0.74 7.67
C LYS A 61 -3.03 2.08 7.41
N GLU A 62 -2.49 2.72 8.44
CA GLU A 62 -1.79 4.00 8.29
C GLU A 62 -0.52 3.86 7.44
N ARG A 63 0.27 2.79 7.65
CA ARG A 63 1.47 2.50 6.85
C ARG A 63 1.12 2.32 5.37
N VAL A 64 0.12 1.50 5.07
CA VAL A 64 -0.35 1.26 3.70
C VAL A 64 -0.89 2.55 3.08
N ARG A 65 -1.73 3.30 3.80
CA ARG A 65 -2.25 4.59 3.32
C ARG A 65 -1.15 5.56 2.92
N ASN A 66 -0.15 5.75 3.79
CA ASN A 66 0.96 6.65 3.52
C ASN A 66 1.75 6.19 2.29
N LEU A 67 2.04 4.90 2.18
CA LEU A 67 2.71 4.31 1.02
C LEU A 67 1.93 4.57 -0.29
N LEU A 68 0.61 4.37 -0.27
CA LEU A 68 -0.24 4.58 -1.44
C LEU A 68 -0.27 6.06 -1.87
N ILE A 69 -0.27 6.99 -0.91
CA ILE A 69 -0.14 8.42 -1.18
C ILE A 69 1.21 8.71 -1.85
N SER A 70 2.31 8.14 -1.35
CA SER A 70 3.64 8.31 -1.95
C SER A 70 3.69 7.79 -3.38
N LEU A 71 3.09 6.62 -3.65
CA LEU A 71 3.00 6.03 -4.99
C LEU A 71 2.18 6.92 -5.92
N ASN A 72 1.00 7.37 -5.48
CA ASN A 72 0.12 8.22 -6.27
C ASN A 72 0.80 9.56 -6.62
N ASN A 73 1.54 10.14 -5.67
CA ASN A 73 2.35 11.34 -5.93
C ASN A 73 3.51 11.07 -6.88
N MET A 74 4.14 9.89 -6.83
CA MET A 74 5.23 9.54 -7.74
C MET A 74 4.75 9.43 -9.19
N LEU A 75 3.59 8.83 -9.40
CA LEU A 75 2.98 8.65 -10.73
C LEU A 75 2.51 9.97 -11.34
N LEU A 76 2.34 11.02 -10.53
CA LEU A 76 2.13 12.40 -10.99
C LEU A 76 3.40 13.00 -11.62
N TYR A 77 4.58 12.70 -11.07
CA TYR A 77 5.85 13.33 -11.48
C TYR A 77 6.74 12.46 -12.39
N SER A 78 6.44 11.17 -12.55
CA SER A 78 7.22 10.26 -13.40
C SER A 78 6.33 9.30 -14.18
N ARG A 79 6.53 9.24 -15.51
CA ARG A 79 5.81 8.30 -16.40
C ARG A 79 6.33 6.86 -16.30
N SER A 80 7.56 6.65 -15.84
CA SER A 80 8.17 5.32 -15.65
C SER A 80 9.36 5.43 -14.70
N PRO A 81 9.13 5.48 -13.38
CA PRO A 81 10.23 5.50 -12.43
C PRO A 81 10.98 4.17 -12.43
N THR A 82 12.30 4.23 -12.21
CA THR A 82 13.12 3.03 -12.08
C THR A 82 12.87 2.34 -10.74
N LEU A 83 13.14 1.03 -10.66
CA LEU A 83 13.12 0.24 -9.41
C LEU A 83 13.87 0.97 -8.28
N SER A 84 15.04 1.55 -8.58
CA SER A 84 15.83 2.33 -7.62
C SER A 84 15.15 3.62 -7.16
N MET A 85 14.38 4.30 -8.03
CA MET A 85 13.60 5.48 -7.65
C MET A 85 12.42 5.10 -6.74
N ALA A 86 11.77 3.97 -6.97
CA ALA A 86 10.71 3.49 -6.08
C ALA A 86 11.25 3.06 -4.72
N VAL A 87 12.36 2.32 -4.69
CA VAL A 87 13.03 1.94 -3.44
C VAL A 87 13.44 3.18 -2.63
N GLY A 88 14.11 4.16 -3.25
CA GLY A 88 14.55 5.38 -2.56
C GLY A 88 13.41 6.27 -2.03
N LEU A 89 12.22 6.19 -2.64
CA LEU A 89 11.04 6.93 -2.18
C LEU A 89 10.32 6.25 -1.02
N VAL A 90 10.26 4.92 -1.03
CA VAL A 90 9.78 4.16 0.13
C VAL A 90 10.73 4.36 1.30
N GLU A 91 12.05 4.33 1.07
CA GLU A 91 13.09 4.64 2.06
C GLU A 91 12.90 5.99 2.77
N LYS A 92 12.38 7.01 2.09
CA LYS A 92 12.08 8.30 2.72
C LYS A 92 10.90 8.23 3.71
N HIS A 93 9.93 7.35 3.46
CA HIS A 93 8.77 7.14 4.33
C HIS A 93 9.02 6.10 5.44
N LEU A 94 10.17 5.41 5.39
CA LEU A 94 10.68 4.55 6.47
C LEU A 94 11.08 5.34 7.73
N ASN A 95 11.35 6.64 7.60
CA ASN A 95 11.88 7.44 8.70
C ASN A 95 10.81 8.11 9.58
N GLU A 96 9.53 8.05 9.22
CA GLU A 96 8.42 8.74 9.93
C GLU A 96 7.42 7.79 10.63
N GLY A 97 7.86 6.58 10.98
CA GLY A 97 7.02 5.53 11.58
C GLY A 97 7.63 4.17 11.26
N VAL A 98 7.12 3.08 11.86
CA VAL A 98 7.73 1.74 11.74
C VAL A 98 8.08 1.43 10.28
N PRO A 99 9.39 1.40 9.93
CA PRO A 99 9.82 1.27 8.54
C PRO A 99 9.40 -0.07 7.95
N PHE A 100 8.90 -0.09 6.71
CA PHE A 100 8.93 -1.31 5.90
C PHE A 100 10.36 -1.84 5.81
N SER A 101 10.55 -3.12 6.08
CA SER A 101 11.85 -3.75 5.87
C SER A 101 12.19 -3.77 4.38
N THR A 102 13.47 -3.81 4.02
CA THR A 102 13.91 -3.93 2.62
C THR A 102 13.22 -5.08 1.89
N LYS A 103 12.92 -6.18 2.58
CA LYS A 103 12.15 -7.30 2.02
C LYS A 103 10.72 -6.91 1.65
N GLU A 104 10.02 -6.22 2.55
CA GLU A 104 8.64 -5.76 2.31
C GLU A 104 8.58 -4.72 1.19
N ILE A 105 9.61 -3.87 1.09
CA ILE A 105 9.75 -2.91 -0.02
C ILE A 105 9.95 -3.66 -1.33
N LEU A 106 10.83 -4.67 -1.37
CA LEU A 106 11.08 -5.44 -2.58
C LEU A 106 9.85 -6.24 -3.03
N GLU A 107 9.13 -6.87 -2.09
CA GLU A 107 7.84 -7.51 -2.37
C GLU A 107 6.86 -6.50 -3.00
N TRP A 108 6.74 -5.31 -2.40
CA TRP A 108 5.89 -4.24 -2.90
C TRP A 108 6.30 -3.72 -4.30
N VAL A 109 7.55 -3.31 -4.50
CA VAL A 109 7.97 -2.74 -5.79
C VAL A 109 7.83 -3.78 -6.90
N THR A 110 8.14 -5.05 -6.61
CA THR A 110 8.05 -6.12 -7.61
C THR A 110 6.59 -6.38 -8.01
N GLU A 111 5.68 -6.48 -7.04
CA GLU A 111 4.28 -6.82 -7.30
C GLU A 111 3.48 -5.65 -7.90
N LEU A 112 3.61 -4.46 -7.32
CA LEU A 112 2.77 -3.32 -7.71
C LEU A 112 3.37 -2.53 -8.85
N ALA A 113 4.65 -2.21 -8.71
CA ALA A 113 5.29 -1.27 -9.59
C ALA A 113 5.65 -1.95 -10.92
N GLY A 114 6.02 -3.23 -10.91
CA GLY A 114 6.16 -4.04 -12.12
C GLY A 114 4.90 -3.98 -13.01
N ILE A 115 3.73 -4.29 -12.44
CA ILE A 115 2.45 -4.31 -13.20
C ILE A 115 2.08 -2.92 -13.74
N ILE A 116 2.18 -1.89 -12.91
CA ILE A 116 1.79 -0.52 -13.30
C ILE A 116 2.76 0.05 -14.34
N TRP A 117 4.06 -0.19 -14.20
CA TRP A 117 5.07 0.37 -15.10
C TRP A 117 5.16 -0.36 -16.43
N GLU A 118 5.04 -1.68 -16.46
CA GLU A 118 4.93 -2.44 -17.72
C GLU A 118 3.79 -1.88 -18.58
N ARG A 119 2.65 -1.56 -17.96
CA ARG A 119 1.51 -0.97 -18.65
C ARG A 119 1.78 0.45 -19.18
N ARG A 120 2.42 1.31 -18.38
CA ARG A 120 2.75 2.69 -18.81
C ARG A 120 3.86 2.76 -19.84
N SER A 121 4.78 1.80 -19.86
CA SER A 121 5.91 1.74 -20.81
C SER A 121 5.56 1.06 -22.14
N GLY A 122 4.48 0.28 -22.16
CA GLY A 122 3.91 -0.35 -23.36
C GLY A 122 2.76 0.41 -24.04
N SER A 123 2.44 1.64 -23.60
CA SER A 123 1.38 2.50 -24.16
C SER A 123 1.93 3.65 -25.00
#